data_AF-E9FWJ6-F1
#
_entry.id   AF-E9FWJ6-F1
#
_cell.length_a   1.000
_cell.length_b   1.000
_cell.length_c   1.000
_cell.angle_alpha   90.00
_cell.angle_beta   90.00
_cell.angle_gamma   90.00
#
_symmetry.space_group_name_H-M   'P 1'
#
loop_
_entity.id
_entity.type
_entity.pdbx_description
1 polymer ?
#
loop_
_entity_poly.entity_id
_entity_poly.type
_entity_poly.pdbx_seq_one_letter_code
_entity_poly.pdbx_strand_id
1 'polypeptide(L)'
;MPLNKLSDDYQILLKTIFAECRGEPVLGQKAVAWVIKNRADLNCSYWGGNTIAGVCLHPGQFECWNADRRHLIEEMIRKEPGVYAKIDAWLPTVYLGSDPSGGADYYINPEIEGYPPWTTGCYRLQKIGNHQFYRGK
;
A
#
# COMPACT_ATOMS: atom_id res chain seq x y z
N MET A 1 -9.91 -3.60 13.92
CA MET A 1 -11.09 -2.69 13.87
C MET A 1 -11.40 -2.42 12.41
N PRO A 2 -12.67 -2.41 11.98
CA PRO A 2 -13.02 -2.04 10.61
C PRO A 2 -12.69 -0.57 10.33
N LEU A 3 -12.26 -0.25 9.11
CA LEU A 3 -11.97 1.13 8.73
C LEU A 3 -13.27 1.91 8.45
N ASN A 4 -13.33 3.16 8.93
CA ASN A 4 -14.45 4.05 8.68
C ASN A 4 -14.34 4.67 7.28
N LYS A 5 -15.31 4.39 6.39
CA LYS A 5 -15.33 4.91 5.02
C LYS A 5 -15.30 6.43 4.91
N LEU A 6 -15.75 7.14 5.94
CA LEU A 6 -15.79 8.60 5.97
C LEU A 6 -14.49 9.23 6.47
N SER A 7 -13.50 8.42 6.88
CA SER A 7 -12.21 8.94 7.33
C SER A 7 -11.28 9.27 6.17
N ASP A 8 -10.44 10.29 6.36
CA ASP A 8 -9.39 10.63 5.40
C ASP A 8 -8.42 9.46 5.18
N ASP A 9 -8.06 8.76 6.26
CA ASP A 9 -7.25 7.53 6.21
C ASP A 9 -7.82 6.51 5.23
N TYR A 10 -9.14 6.30 5.25
CA TYR A 10 -9.78 5.35 4.34
C TYR A 10 -9.73 5.81 2.89
N GLN A 11 -10.09 7.07 2.62
CA GLN A 11 -10.13 7.60 1.25
C GLN A 11 -8.73 7.62 0.62
N ILE A 12 -7.73 8.00 1.41
CA ILE A 12 -6.33 8.02 0.96
C ILE A 12 -5.81 6.60 0.77
N LEU A 13 -6.09 5.67 1.70
CA LEU A 13 -5.69 4.27 1.56
C LEU A 13 -6.29 3.64 0.31
N LEU A 14 -7.59 3.81 0.07
CA LEU A 14 -8.30 3.27 -1.08
C LEU A 14 -7.66 3.71 -2.40
N LYS A 15 -7.39 5.01 -2.55
CA LYS A 15 -6.71 5.57 -3.73
C LYS A 15 -5.28 5.06 -3.87
N THR A 16 -4.55 4.93 -2.76
CA THR A 16 -3.18 4.41 -2.75
C THR A 16 -3.14 2.96 -3.22
N ILE A 17 -3.97 2.08 -2.65
CA ILE A 17 -4.05 0.66 -3.06
C ILE A 17 -4.42 0.54 -4.53
N PHE A 18 -5.40 1.32 -5.00
CA PHE A 18 -5.78 1.32 -6.40
C PHE A 18 -4.63 1.77 -7.32
N ALA A 19 -3.92 2.85 -6.97
CA ALA A 19 -2.81 3.32 -7.79
C ALA A 19 -1.65 2.32 -7.83
N GLU A 20 -1.27 1.78 -6.68
CA GLU A 20 -0.09 0.93 -6.50
C GLU A 20 -0.28 -0.50 -6.99
N CYS A 21 -1.47 -1.08 -6.78
CA CYS A 21 -1.63 -2.53 -6.90
C CYS A 21 -2.99 -3.00 -7.43
N ARG A 22 -3.75 -2.15 -8.15
CA ARG A 22 -5.03 -2.57 -8.80
C ARG A 22 -4.90 -3.80 -9.71
N GLY A 23 -3.73 -4.03 -10.31
CA GLY A 23 -3.45 -5.20 -11.15
C GLY A 23 -3.07 -6.48 -10.38
N GLU A 24 -2.82 -6.38 -9.07
CA GLU A 24 -2.42 -7.51 -8.24
C GLU A 24 -3.62 -8.36 -7.80
N PRO A 25 -3.41 -9.65 -7.47
CA PRO A 25 -4.45 -10.44 -6.81
C PRO A 25 -4.90 -9.77 -5.50
N VAL A 26 -6.15 -10.00 -5.09
CA VAL A 26 -6.73 -9.39 -3.86
C VAL A 26 -5.85 -9.62 -2.63
N LEU A 27 -5.17 -10.77 -2.52
CA LEU A 27 -4.23 -11.05 -1.43
C LEU A 27 -3.03 -10.08 -1.43
N GLY A 28 -2.50 -9.74 -2.61
CA GLY A 28 -1.41 -8.78 -2.77
C GLY A 28 -1.85 -7.35 -2.46
N GLN A 29 -3.07 -6.97 -2.88
CA GLN A 29 -3.65 -5.67 -2.52
C GLN A 29 -3.83 -5.51 -1.01
N LYS A 30 -4.32 -6.56 -0.35
CA LYS A 30 -4.40 -6.60 1.12
C LYS A 30 -3.01 -6.53 1.76
N ALA A 31 -2.01 -7.22 1.22
CA ALA A 31 -0.63 -7.16 1.72
C ALA A 31 -0.05 -5.74 1.66
N VAL A 32 -0.28 -4.99 0.58
CA VAL A 32 0.15 -3.57 0.50
C VAL A 32 -0.58 -2.71 1.54
N ALA A 33 -1.88 -2.92 1.78
CA ALA A 33 -2.60 -2.22 2.84
C ALA A 33 -2.02 -2.52 4.23
N TRP A 34 -1.63 -3.77 4.49
CA TRP A 34 -0.94 -4.14 5.72
C TRP A 34 0.46 -3.52 5.83
N VAL A 35 1.23 -3.42 4.74
CA VAL A 35 2.51 -2.67 4.74
C VAL A 35 2.30 -1.22 5.20
N ILE A 36 1.28 -0.54 4.68
CA ILE A 36 0.96 0.84 5.07
C ILE A 36 0.61 0.92 6.56
N LYS A 37 -0.18 -0.03 7.06
CA LYS A 37 -0.48 -0.12 8.49
C LYS A 37 0.77 -0.38 9.33
N ASN A 38 1.62 -1.32 8.93
CA ASN A 38 2.85 -1.67 9.64
C ASN A 38 3.78 -0.46 9.72
N ARG A 39 3.90 0.32 8.64
CA ARG A 39 4.63 1.60 8.60
C ARG A 39 4.07 2.62 9.59
N ALA A 40 2.74 2.76 9.66
CA ALA A 40 2.09 3.65 10.61
C ALA A 40 2.30 3.19 12.06
N ASP A 41 2.21 1.88 12.32
CA ASP A 41 2.44 1.30 13.64
C ASP A 41 3.89 1.51 14.12
N LEU A 42 4.87 1.53 13.21
CA LEU A 42 6.27 1.89 13.52
C LEU A 42 6.42 3.34 13.98
N ASN A 43 5.49 4.22 13.61
CA ASN A 43 5.45 5.63 14.01
C ASN A 43 6.80 6.35 13.91
N CYS A 44 7.47 6.21 12.76
CA CYS A 44 8.73 6.89 12.52
C CYS A 44 8.58 7.99 11.45
N SER A 45 9.43 9.02 11.55
CA SER A 45 9.39 10.16 10.63
C SER A 45 9.66 9.74 9.18
N TYR A 46 10.52 8.74 8.96
CA TYR A 46 10.82 8.19 7.64
C TYR A 46 9.57 7.63 6.93
N TRP A 47 8.64 7.07 7.70
CA TRP A 47 7.41 6.50 7.16
C TRP A 47 6.25 7.48 7.10
N GLY A 48 6.30 8.60 7.83
CA GLY A 48 5.24 9.61 7.80
C GLY A 48 4.40 9.66 9.08
N GLY A 49 4.89 9.07 10.16
CA GLY A 49 4.25 9.08 11.47
C GLY A 49 3.30 7.91 11.72
N ASN A 50 2.27 8.13 12.52
CA ASN A 50 1.39 7.09 13.07
C ASN A 50 0.01 6.98 12.42
N THR A 51 -0.21 7.61 11.26
CA THR A 51 -1.50 7.56 10.56
C THR A 51 -1.33 6.96 9.18
N ILE A 52 -2.39 6.30 8.70
CA ILE A 52 -2.40 5.70 7.35
C ILE A 52 -2.28 6.81 6.30
N ALA A 53 -3.01 7.91 6.45
CA ALA A 53 -2.91 9.07 5.58
C ALA A 53 -1.50 9.69 5.60
N GLY A 54 -0.89 9.80 6.79
CA GLY A 54 0.48 10.30 6.94
C GLY A 54 1.48 9.47 6.17
N VAL A 55 1.37 8.14 6.27
CA VAL A 55 2.21 7.20 5.50
C VAL A 55 2.01 7.33 4.01
N CYS A 56 0.76 7.34 3.55
CA CYS A 56 0.45 7.42 2.13
C CYS A 56 0.91 8.75 1.50
N LEU A 57 0.71 9.87 2.22
CA LEU A 57 1.00 11.21 1.71
C LEU A 57 2.44 11.67 1.93
N HIS A 58 3.25 10.92 2.68
CA HIS A 58 4.64 11.31 2.91
C HIS A 58 5.41 11.32 1.57
N PRO A 59 6.12 12.42 1.25
CA PRO A 59 7.02 12.49 0.10
C PRO A 59 7.91 11.24 -0.06
N GLY A 60 7.89 10.66 -1.25
CA GLY A 60 8.72 9.51 -1.64
C GLY A 60 8.16 8.13 -1.24
N GLN A 61 7.05 8.06 -0.50
CA GLN A 61 6.46 6.77 -0.12
C GLN A 61 5.60 6.15 -1.22
N PHE A 62 4.85 6.98 -1.96
CA PHE A 62 3.94 6.55 -3.01
C PHE A 62 3.87 7.60 -4.12
N GLU A 63 4.31 7.23 -5.33
CA GLU A 63 4.47 8.19 -6.43
C GLU A 63 3.16 8.83 -6.88
N CYS A 64 2.03 8.14 -6.69
CA CYS A 64 0.71 8.66 -7.05
C CYS A 64 0.33 9.96 -6.32
N TRP A 65 0.94 10.23 -5.15
CA TRP A 65 0.67 11.44 -4.37
C TRP A 65 1.58 12.62 -4.67
N ASN A 66 2.59 12.43 -5.52
CA ASN A 66 3.44 13.51 -6.02
C ASN A 66 2.59 14.58 -6.73
N ALA A 67 2.96 15.85 -6.57
CA ALA A 67 2.15 16.98 -7.02
C ALA A 67 1.84 16.94 -8.54
N ASP A 68 2.78 16.46 -9.35
CA ASP A 68 2.67 16.32 -10.79
C ASP A 68 1.79 15.12 -11.21
N ARG A 69 1.55 14.15 -10.33
CA ARG A 69 0.80 12.92 -10.65
C ARG A 69 -0.55 12.80 -9.97
N ARG A 70 -0.81 13.56 -8.90
CA ARG A 70 -2.03 13.45 -8.09
C ARG A 70 -3.33 13.51 -8.90
N HIS A 71 -3.35 14.34 -9.95
CA HIS A 71 -4.51 14.49 -10.84
C HIS A 71 -4.83 13.21 -11.65
N LEU A 72 -3.84 12.35 -11.89
CA LEU A 72 -3.98 11.12 -12.67
C LEU A 72 -4.78 10.05 -11.91
N ILE A 73 -4.81 10.08 -10.58
CA ILE A 73 -5.57 9.11 -9.77
C ILE A 73 -7.04 9.10 -10.19
N GLU A 74 -7.65 10.29 -10.30
CA GLU A 74 -9.06 10.41 -10.69
C GLU A 74 -9.30 9.96 -12.13
N GLU A 75 -8.33 10.16 -13.03
CA GLU A 75 -8.42 9.64 -14.40
C GLU A 75 -8.37 8.10 -14.42
N MET A 76 -7.47 7.50 -13.65
CA MET A 76 -7.37 6.05 -13.52
C MET A 76 -8.66 5.45 -12.95
N ILE A 77 -9.25 6.08 -11.92
CA ILE A 77 -10.53 5.65 -11.35
C ILE A 77 -11.65 5.70 -12.39
N ARG A 78 -11.71 6.77 -13.21
CA ARG A 78 -12.69 6.86 -14.31
C ARG A 78 -12.50 5.79 -15.38
N LYS A 79 -11.26 5.37 -15.66
CA LYS A 79 -10.95 4.32 -16.64
C LYS A 79 -11.29 2.92 -16.11
N GLU A 80 -11.11 2.66 -14.81
CA GLU A 80 -11.30 1.34 -14.20
C GLU A 80 -12.23 1.37 -12.96
N PRO A 81 -13.45 1.93 -13.05
CA PRO A 81 -14.31 2.15 -11.87
C PRO A 81 -14.72 0.85 -11.19
N GLY A 82 -14.84 -0.25 -11.95
CA GLY A 82 -15.16 -1.56 -11.42
C GLY A 82 -14.03 -2.15 -10.55
N VAL A 83 -12.77 -1.84 -10.85
CA VAL A 83 -11.63 -2.31 -10.04
C VAL A 83 -11.55 -1.51 -8.75
N TYR A 84 -11.73 -0.18 -8.83
CA TYR A 84 -11.82 0.69 -7.66
C TYR A 84 -12.95 0.26 -6.71
N ALA A 85 -14.15 -0.01 -7.24
CA ALA A 85 -15.29 -0.47 -6.45
C ALA A 85 -15.05 -1.84 -5.77
N LYS A 86 -14.32 -2.76 -6.44
CA LYS A 86 -13.94 -4.04 -5.84
C LYS A 86 -13.01 -3.85 -4.65
N ILE A 87 -12.06 -2.92 -4.72
CA ILE A 87 -11.18 -2.59 -3.59
C ILE A 87 -12.01 -1.98 -2.44
N ASP A 88 -12.87 -1.01 -2.75
CA ASP A 88 -13.77 -0.37 -1.76
C ASP A 88 -14.71 -1.36 -1.06
N ALA A 89 -15.06 -2.48 -1.71
CA ALA A 89 -15.92 -3.50 -1.12
C ALA A 89 -15.23 -4.29 0.01
N TRP A 90 -13.94 -4.64 -0.15
CA TRP A 90 -13.23 -5.45 0.86
C TRP A 90 -12.42 -4.61 1.85
N LEU A 91 -12.01 -3.38 1.49
CA LEU A 91 -11.12 -2.54 2.29
C LEU A 91 -11.58 -2.31 3.74
N PRO A 92 -12.88 -2.13 4.05
CA PRO A 92 -13.32 -1.92 5.44
C PRO A 92 -12.96 -3.06 6.40
N THR A 93 -12.73 -4.26 5.87
CA THR A 93 -12.45 -5.48 6.66
C THR A 93 -11.00 -5.95 6.57
N VAL A 94 -10.12 -5.19 5.89
CA VAL A 94 -8.74 -5.60 5.60
C VAL A 94 -7.94 -6.03 6.84
N TYR A 95 -8.21 -5.39 7.99
CA TYR A 95 -7.50 -5.64 9.26
C TYR A 95 -8.24 -6.58 10.23
N LEU A 96 -9.24 -7.33 9.77
CA LEU A 96 -9.92 -8.33 10.61
C LEU A 96 -9.25 -9.72 10.57
N GLY A 97 -8.21 -9.90 9.74
CA GLY A 97 -7.47 -11.14 9.60
C GLY A 97 -5.99 -11.00 9.94
N SER A 98 -5.21 -12.02 9.60
CA SER A 98 -3.75 -11.98 9.67
C SER A 98 -3.16 -11.10 8.58
N ASP A 99 -2.02 -10.47 8.88
CA ASP A 99 -1.20 -9.77 7.90
C ASP A 99 -0.67 -10.74 6.82
N PRO A 100 -1.15 -10.66 5.57
CA PRO A 100 -0.68 -11.54 4.52
C PRO A 100 0.74 -11.20 4.04
N SER A 101 1.28 -10.02 4.38
CA SER A 101 2.66 -9.62 4.07
C SER A 101 3.68 -10.16 5.08
N GLY A 102 3.24 -10.62 6.26
CA GLY A 102 4.10 -11.21 7.29
C GLY A 102 4.85 -10.18 8.14
N GLY A 103 4.29 -8.97 8.30
CA GLY A 103 4.93 -7.87 9.02
C GLY A 103 5.87 -7.05 8.13
N ALA A 104 5.63 -7.01 6.83
CA ALA A 104 6.46 -6.27 5.89
C ALA A 104 6.28 -4.75 6.06
N ASP A 105 7.36 -4.01 5.86
CA ASP A 105 7.40 -2.55 5.76
C ASP A 105 7.97 -2.07 4.40
N TYR A 106 8.49 -2.99 3.58
CA TYR A 106 8.89 -2.75 2.19
C TYR A 106 8.26 -3.78 1.25
N TYR A 107 8.08 -3.38 -0.01
CA TYR A 107 7.81 -4.27 -1.13
C TYR A 107 8.42 -3.69 -2.40
N ILE A 108 8.69 -4.54 -3.39
CA ILE A 108 9.08 -4.15 -4.76
C ILE A 108 8.35 -5.03 -5.76
N ASN A 109 8.24 -4.57 -7.00
CA ASN A 109 8.03 -5.42 -8.15
C ASN A 109 9.39 -5.74 -8.81
N PRO A 110 9.95 -6.96 -8.60
CA PRO A 110 11.27 -7.30 -9.11
C PRO A 110 11.38 -7.28 -10.64
N GLU A 111 10.26 -7.40 -11.37
CA GLU A 111 10.26 -7.35 -12.83
C GLU A 111 10.41 -5.92 -13.36
N ILE A 112 9.97 -4.92 -12.59
CA ILE A 112 10.06 -3.49 -12.95
C ILE A 112 11.31 -2.86 -12.32
N GLU A 113 11.57 -3.15 -11.05
CA GLU A 113 12.57 -2.47 -10.23
C GLU A 113 13.89 -3.24 -10.08
N GLY A 114 13.90 -4.54 -10.44
CA GLY A 114 15.00 -5.44 -10.10
C GLY A 114 15.10 -5.69 -8.59
N TYR A 115 16.33 -5.86 -8.08
CA TYR A 115 16.60 -5.99 -6.63
C TYR A 115 17.53 -4.86 -6.18
N PRO A 116 16.96 -3.73 -5.70
CA PRO A 116 17.76 -2.61 -5.22
C PRO A 116 18.72 -3.02 -4.08
N PRO A 117 19.89 -2.38 -3.93
CA PRO A 117 20.90 -2.78 -2.94
C PRO A 117 20.39 -2.85 -1.49
N TRP A 118 19.44 -1.99 -1.11
CA TRP A 118 18.86 -1.97 0.23
C TRP A 118 18.17 -3.28 0.60
N THR A 119 17.68 -4.05 -0.38
CA THR A 119 17.00 -5.34 -0.15
C THR A 119 17.90 -6.37 0.53
N THR A 120 19.23 -6.27 0.37
CA THR A 120 20.21 -7.16 1.02
C THR A 120 20.30 -6.94 2.53
N GLY A 121 19.90 -5.76 3.00
CA GLY A 121 19.84 -5.39 4.42
C GLY A 121 18.58 -5.86 5.12
N CYS A 122 17.57 -6.36 4.39
CA CYS A 122 16.25 -6.67 4.93
C CYS A 122 16.02 -8.19 5.06
N TYR A 123 15.04 -8.58 5.89
CA TYR A 123 14.48 -9.92 5.85
C TYR A 123 13.56 -10.06 4.65
N ARG A 124 13.85 -11.02 3.77
CA ARG A 124 12.97 -11.36 2.64
C ARG A 124 11.79 -12.19 3.14
N LEU A 125 10.58 -11.71 2.91
CA LEU A 125 9.33 -12.37 3.31
C LEU A 125 8.67 -13.06 2.11
N GLN A 126 7.35 -13.21 2.14
CA GLN A 126 6.55 -13.77 1.06
C GLN A 126 6.62 -12.97 -0.25
N LYS A 127 6.49 -13.68 -1.38
CA LYS A 127 6.14 -13.11 -2.68
C LYS A 127 4.65 -13.35 -2.92
N ILE A 128 3.89 -12.30 -3.22
CA ILE A 128 2.45 -12.39 -3.52
C ILE A 128 2.18 -11.62 -4.80
N GLY A 129 1.67 -12.30 -5.82
CA GLY A 129 1.57 -11.74 -7.16
C GLY A 129 2.95 -11.34 -7.68
N ASN A 130 3.06 -10.12 -8.19
CA ASN A 130 4.31 -9.57 -8.71
C ASN A 130 5.18 -8.95 -7.61
N HIS A 131 4.63 -8.75 -6.40
CA HIS A 131 5.36 -8.11 -5.31
C HIS A 131 6.17 -9.10 -4.46
N GLN A 132 7.43 -8.73 -4.21
CA GLN A 132 8.27 -9.34 -3.18
C GLN A 132 8.27 -8.42 -1.94
N PHE A 133 7.86 -8.96 -0.79
CA PHE A 133 7.79 -8.22 0.46
C PHE A 133 9.04 -8.43 1.31
N TYR A 134 9.38 -7.42 2.12
CA TYR A 134 10.53 -7.43 3.02
C TYR A 134 10.22 -6.73 4.34
N ARG A 135 11.02 -7.06 5.36
CA ARG A 135 11.04 -6.37 6.64
C ARG A 135 12.42 -5.77 6.94
N GLY A 136 12.46 -4.51 7.37
CA GLY A 136 13.68 -3.91 7.96
C GLY A 136 14.23 -4.76 9.12
N LYS A 137 15.55 -4.72 9.33
CA LYS A 137 16.20 -5.40 10.45
C LYS A 137 15.98 -4.66 11.77
#